data_AF-A0A2U7P3F3-F1
#
_entry.id   AF-A0A2U7P3F3-F1
#
_cell.length_a   1.000
_cell.length_b   1.000
_cell.length_c   1.000
_cell.angle_alpha   90.00
_cell.angle_beta   90.00
_cell.angle_gamma   90.00
#
_symmetry.space_group_name_H-M   'P 1'
#
loop_
_entity.id
_entity.type
_entity.pdbx_description
1 polymer ?
#
loop_
_entity_poly.entity_id
_entity_poly.type
_entity_poly.pdbx_seq_one_letter_code
_entity_poly.pdbx_strand_id
1 'polypeptide(L)'
;MKLYFTEEKKKLFIKTSVWNSLIEMFQKEKDIDISEFLVSIKISEKNIIIKTNKPILNSELILLQDDLKNNLIEKLEKAEIDFVDFELKFL
;
A
#
# COMPACT_ATOMS: atom_id res chain seq x y z
N MET A 1 8.80 17.55 16.70
CA MET A 1 9.62 16.36 17.05
C MET A 1 9.76 15.56 15.76
N LYS A 2 10.95 15.51 15.15
CA LYS A 2 11.16 14.72 13.93
C LYS A 2 11.07 13.23 14.28
N LEU A 3 10.15 12.50 13.67
CA LEU A 3 10.04 11.06 13.86
C LEU A 3 11.21 10.41 13.11
N TYR A 4 12.36 10.25 13.77
CA TYR A 4 13.47 9.49 13.20
C TYR A 4 13.12 8.00 13.21
N PHE A 5 12.48 7.55 12.14
CA PHE A 5 12.24 6.13 11.92
C PHE A 5 13.55 5.45 11.51
N THR A 6 13.85 4.32 12.16
CA THR A 6 14.83 3.36 11.64
C THR A 6 14.33 2.81 10.31
N GLU A 7 15.22 2.30 9.46
CA GLU A 7 14.82 1.70 8.17
C GLU A 7 13.77 0.59 8.32
N GLU A 8 13.84 -0.20 9.39
CA GLU A 8 12.83 -1.21 9.70
C GLU A 8 11.47 -0.60 10.04
N LYS A 9 11.45 0.48 10.83
CA LYS A 9 10.21 1.19 11.16
C LYS A 9 9.60 1.87 9.94
N LYS A 10 10.42 2.44 9.04
CA LYS A 10 9.95 2.98 7.75
C LYS A 10 9.27 1.90 6.92
N LYS A 11 9.91 0.73 6.78
CA LYS A 11 9.34 -0.41 6.06
C LYS A 11 8.04 -0.89 6.69
N LEU A 12 7.96 -0.95 8.01
CA LEU A 12 6.74 -1.32 8.71
C LEU A 12 5.63 -0.29 8.45
N PHE A 13 5.94 1.00 8.57
CA PHE A 13 5.00 2.08 8.29
C PHE A 13 4.45 2.02 6.86
N ILE A 14 5.32 1.84 5.86
CA ILE A 14 4.91 1.70 4.45
C ILE A 14 3.97 0.50 4.30
N LYS A 15 4.34 -0.67 4.84
CA LYS A 15 3.49 -1.88 4.76
C LYS A 15 2.11 -1.67 5.38
N THR A 16 2.06 -1.10 6.59
CA THR A 16 0.80 -0.82 7.28
C THR A 16 -0.03 0.23 6.52
N SER A 17 0.62 1.25 5.97
CA SER A 17 -0.04 2.29 5.19
C SER A 17 -0.67 1.72 3.92
N VAL A 18 0.05 0.86 3.19
CA VAL A 18 -0.47 0.16 2.01
C VAL A 18 -1.64 -0.73 2.41
N TRP A 19 -1.51 -1.54 3.45
CA TRP A 19 -2.57 -2.45 3.92
C TRP A 19 -3.86 -1.70 4.23
N ASN A 20 -3.77 -0.64 5.04
CA ASN A 20 -4.95 0.12 5.46
C ASN A 20 -5.56 0.88 4.29
N SER A 21 -4.74 1.50 3.42
CA SER A 21 -5.24 2.24 2.27
C SER A 21 -6.00 1.33 1.30
N LEU A 22 -5.55 0.10 1.11
CA LEU A 22 -6.25 -0.89 0.30
C LEU A 22 -7.63 -1.23 0.85
N ILE A 23 -7.73 -1.52 2.15
CA ILE A 23 -9.01 -1.81 2.80
C ILE A 23 -9.94 -0.59 2.71
N GLU A 24 -9.43 0.60 3.06
CA GLU A 24 -10.18 1.86 3.02
C GLU A 24 -10.74 2.16 1.62
N MET A 25 -9.93 2.00 0.57
CA MET A 25 -10.34 2.26 -0.81
C MET A 25 -11.41 1.29 -1.29
N PHE A 26 -11.23 -0.02 -1.08
CA PHE A 26 -12.23 -1.01 -1.49
C PHE A 26 -13.54 -0.86 -0.73
N GLN A 27 -13.47 -0.58 0.58
CA GLN A 27 -14.67 -0.31 1.37
C GLN A 27 -15.40 0.94 0.86
N LYS A 28 -14.66 2.01 0.54
CA LYS A 28 -15.25 3.28 0.09
C LYS A 28 -15.86 3.21 -1.31
N GLU A 29 -15.16 2.57 -2.25
CA GLU A 29 -15.55 2.60 -3.67
C GLU A 29 -16.45 1.46 -4.07
N LYS A 30 -16.38 0.32 -3.37
CA LYS A 30 -17.05 -0.92 -3.78
C LYS A 30 -17.89 -1.54 -2.68
N ASP A 31 -17.90 -0.97 -1.47
CA ASP A 31 -18.58 -1.51 -0.29
C ASP A 31 -18.17 -2.96 0.03
N ILE A 32 -16.88 -3.27 -0.18
CA ILE A 32 -16.32 -4.60 0.03
C ILE A 32 -15.14 -4.50 0.99
N ASP A 33 -15.17 -5.29 2.05
CA ASP A 33 -14.00 -5.55 2.88
C ASP A 33 -13.12 -6.62 2.21
N ILE A 34 -11.87 -6.26 1.90
CA ILE A 34 -10.88 -7.16 1.30
C ILE A 34 -9.84 -7.68 2.28
N SER A 35 -9.96 -7.37 3.57
CA SER A 35 -8.98 -7.70 4.61
C SER A 35 -8.62 -9.19 4.64
N GLU A 36 -9.61 -10.08 4.48
CA GLU A 36 -9.41 -11.55 4.44
C GLU A 36 -8.70 -12.06 3.17
N PHE A 37 -8.68 -11.26 2.11
CA PHE A 37 -8.07 -11.64 0.84
C PHE A 37 -6.65 -11.12 0.66
N LEU A 38 -6.25 -10.12 1.46
CA LEU A 38 -4.88 -9.63 1.49
C LEU A 38 -3.99 -10.66 2.20
N VAL A 39 -2.93 -11.11 1.52
CA VAL A 39 -2.03 -12.15 2.05
C VAL A 39 -0.75 -11.53 2.60
N SER A 40 -0.12 -10.64 1.83
CA SER A 40 1.14 -10.04 2.27
C SER A 40 1.49 -8.78 1.49
N ILE A 41 2.24 -7.88 2.13
CA ILE A 41 2.87 -6.74 1.50
C ILE A 41 4.38 -6.84 1.71
N LYS A 42 5.13 -6.87 0.61
CA LYS A 42 6.60 -6.91 0.61
C LYS A 42 7.14 -5.64 -0.04
N ILE A 43 8.25 -5.15 0.49
CA ILE A 43 8.98 -4.02 -0.08
C ILE A 43 10.30 -4.59 -0.58
N SER A 44 10.57 -4.43 -1.87
CA SER A 44 11.80 -4.87 -2.52
C SER A 44 12.31 -3.75 -3.40
N GLU A 45 13.42 -3.11 -3.00
CA GLU A 45 13.96 -1.93 -3.68
C GLU A 45 12.87 -0.86 -3.84
N LYS A 46 12.54 -0.49 -5.08
CA LYS A 46 11.48 0.47 -5.43
C LYS A 46 10.11 -0.18 -5.68
N ASN A 47 9.90 -1.43 -5.27
CA ASN A 47 8.65 -2.15 -5.51
C ASN A 47 7.91 -2.40 -4.21
N ILE A 48 6.63 -2.08 -4.20
CA ILE A 48 5.67 -2.59 -3.22
C ILE A 48 4.90 -3.72 -3.88
N ILE A 49 5.14 -4.94 -3.40
CA ILE A 49 4.53 -6.16 -3.91
C ILE A 49 3.37 -6.52 -2.98
N ILE A 50 2.16 -6.44 -3.50
CA ILE A 50 0.90 -6.76 -2.82
C ILE A 50 0.46 -8.13 -3.31
N LYS A 51 0.30 -9.08 -2.39
CA LYS A 51 -0.17 -10.42 -2.69
C LYS A 51 -1.60 -10.60 -2.18
N THR A 52 -2.49 -11.10 -3.04
CA THR A 52 -3.83 -11.51 -2.65
C THR A 52 -4.02 -13.02 -2.82
N ASN A 53 -5.03 -13.60 -2.18
CA ASN A 53 -5.43 -15.00 -2.41
C ASN A 53 -6.60 -15.10 -3.41
N LYS A 54 -7.03 -13.97 -3.99
CA LYS A 54 -8.21 -13.88 -4.84
C LYS A 54 -7.85 -13.13 -6.13
N PRO A 55 -7.57 -13.84 -7.25
CA PRO A 55 -7.03 -13.23 -8.47
C PRO A 55 -7.84 -12.07 -9.05
N ILE A 56 -9.16 -12.07 -8.89
CA ILE A 56 -10.01 -10.96 -9.37
C ILE A 56 -9.65 -9.63 -8.71
N LEU A 57 -9.20 -9.64 -7.45
CA LEU A 57 -8.77 -8.42 -6.76
C LEU A 57 -7.51 -7.83 -7.39
N ASN A 58 -6.62 -8.64 -7.99
CA ASN A 58 -5.45 -8.10 -8.68
C ASN A 58 -5.87 -7.24 -9.87
N SER A 59 -6.91 -7.65 -10.62
CA SER A 59 -7.47 -6.84 -11.70
C SER A 59 -8.09 -5.54 -11.19
N GLU A 60 -8.83 -5.60 -10.09
CA GLU A 60 -9.42 -4.41 -9.47
C GLU A 60 -8.35 -3.44 -8.95
N LEU A 61 -7.29 -3.97 -8.35
CA LEU A 61 -6.16 -3.21 -7.83
C LEU A 61 -5.39 -2.48 -8.93
N ILE A 62 -5.27 -3.09 -10.12
CA ILE A 62 -4.68 -2.44 -11.29
C ILE A 62 -5.50 -1.21 -11.70
N LEU A 63 -6.84 -1.30 -11.66
CA LEU A 63 -7.70 -0.16 -11.99
C LEU A 63 -7.59 0.99 -10.98
N LEU A 64 -7.29 0.67 -9.72
CA LEU A 64 -7.17 1.65 -8.62
C LEU A 64 -5.71 2.05 -8.32
N GLN A 65 -4.75 1.61 -9.12
CA GLN A 65 -3.33 1.71 -8.79
C GLN A 65 -2.86 3.16 -8.65
N ASP A 66 -3.36 4.06 -9.50
CA ASP A 66 -2.91 5.45 -9.54
C ASP A 66 -3.42 6.21 -8.33
N ASP A 67 -4.70 6.01 -7.98
CA ASP A 67 -5.30 6.60 -6.77
C ASP A 67 -4.64 6.07 -5.50
N LEU A 68 -4.37 4.76 -5.45
CA LEU A 68 -3.64 4.15 -4.33
C LEU A 68 -2.23 4.73 -4.21
N LYS A 69 -1.51 4.85 -5.33
CA LYS A 69 -0.15 5.39 -5.35
C LYS A 69 -0.13 6.85 -4.87
N ASN A 70 -1.06 7.68 -5.36
CA ASN A 70 -1.17 9.08 -4.94
C ASN A 70 -1.48 9.21 -3.45
N ASN A 71 -2.43 8.41 -2.93
CA ASN A 71 -2.77 8.38 -1.51
C ASN A 71 -1.58 7.99 -0.64
N LEU A 72 -0.80 6.99 -1.08
CA LEU A 72 0.38 6.54 -0.37
C LEU A 72 1.50 7.58 -0.38
N ILE A 73 1.76 8.22 -1.51
CA ILE A 73 2.77 9.30 -1.59
C ILE A 73 2.42 10.41 -0.59
N GLU A 74 1.16 10.86 -0.56
CA GLU A 74 0.72 11.89 0.38
C GLU A 74 0.92 11.47 1.85
N LYS A 75 0.60 10.21 2.19
CA LYS A 75 0.81 9.66 3.54
C LYS A 75 2.29 9.58 3.90
N LEU A 76 3.17 9.22 2.95
CA LEU A 76 4.61 9.09 3.17
C LEU A 76 5.29 10.45 3.29
N GLU A 77 4.90 11.43 2.48
CA GLU A 77 5.39 12.81 2.58
C GLU A 77 5.03 13.45 3.93
N LYS A 78 3.78 13.28 4.40
CA LYS A 78 3.36 13.74 5.74
C LYS A 78 4.14 13.09 6.88
N ALA A 79 4.63 11.86 6.66
CA ALA A 79 5.45 11.13 7.62
C ALA A 79 6.95 11.42 7.49
N GLU A 80 7.36 12.32 6.58
CA GLU A 80 8.76 12.62 6.25
C GLU A 80 9.56 11.34 5.85
N ILE A 81 8.94 10.45 5.09
CA ILE A 81 9.56 9.19 4.61
C ILE A 81 9.96 9.33 3.14
N ASP A 82 11.26 9.26 2.88
CA ASP A 82 11.87 9.35 1.54
C ASP A 82 11.68 8.06 0.70
N PHE A 83 10.44 7.67 0.46
CA PHE A 83 10.06 6.51 -0.37
C PHE A 83 8.89 6.88 -1.30
N VAL A 84 9.10 7.85 -2.19
CA VAL A 84 8.06 8.36 -3.09
C VAL A 84 8.18 7.86 -4.53
N ASP A 85 9.36 7.34 -4.90
CA ASP A 85 9.61 6.76 -6.23
C ASP A 85 9.51 5.23 -6.18
N PHE A 86 8.27 4.73 -6.21
CA PHE A 86 7.98 3.29 -6.18
C PHE A 86 6.96 2.84 -7.23
N GLU A 87 6.99 1.54 -7.52
CA GLU A 87 6.02 0.82 -8.34
C GLU A 87 5.17 -0.12 -7.48
N LEU A 88 3.89 -0.26 -7.85
CA LEU A 88 2.98 -1.23 -7.26
C LEU A 88 2.96 -2.49 -8.13
N LYS A 89 3.09 -3.66 -7.49
CA LYS A 89 2.99 -4.97 -8.16
C LYS A 89 1.96 -5.82 -7.46
N PHE A 90 0.98 -6.32 -8.20
CA PHE A 90 -0.12 -7.13 -7.69
C PHE A 90 0.08 -8.59 -8.11
N LEU A 91 0.16 -9.51 -7.14
CA LEU A 91 0.43 -10.93 -7.32
C LEU A 91 -0.66 -11.81 -6.72
#